data_AF-A0A7V5BQ02-F1
#
_entry.id   AF-A0A7V5BQ02-F1
#
_cell.length_a   1.000
_cell.length_b   1.000
_cell.length_c   1.000
_cell.angle_alpha   90.00
_cell.angle_beta   90.00
_cell.angle_gamma   90.00
#
_symmetry.space_group_name_H-M   'P 1'
#
loop_
_entity.id
_entity.type
_entity.pdbx_description
1 polymer ?
#
loop_
_entity_poly.entity_id
_entity_poly.type
_entity_poly.pdbx_seq_one_letter_code
_entity_poly.pdbx_strand_id
1 'polypeptide(L)'
;MITHKTHLGTIQIASEAVASLAEQAVLQSYGVVGLADRNRFEAWRRGLRRSGQGHKGILVEVTEEGVIIDLYLVVEYGTRISEVARGVIHRVKYIVEKALGLPVLAVNVHVQALRVSTPNGGEAQA
;
A
#
# COMPACT_ATOMS: atom_id res chain seq x y z
N MET A 1 -15.72 4.42 4.68
CA MET A 1 -16.56 4.89 3.56
C MET A 1 -16.45 6.41 3.44
N ILE A 2 -16.14 6.91 2.24
CA ILE A 2 -16.16 8.32 1.83
C ILE A 2 -17.58 8.65 1.36
N THR A 3 -18.11 9.82 1.69
CA THR A 3 -19.40 10.30 1.16
C THR A 3 -19.18 11.68 0.53
N HIS A 4 -19.25 11.76 -0.79
CA HIS A 4 -19.04 12.99 -1.56
C HIS A 4 -20.36 13.42 -2.22
N LYS A 5 -20.87 14.60 -1.85
CA LYS A 5 -22.12 15.15 -2.41
C LYS A 5 -21.83 15.97 -3.66
N THR A 6 -22.49 15.63 -4.76
CA THR A 6 -22.48 16.39 -6.00
C THR A 6 -23.88 16.93 -6.29
N HIS A 7 -24.00 17.83 -7.27
CA HIS A 7 -25.30 18.33 -7.74
C HIS A 7 -26.19 17.22 -8.35
N LEU A 8 -25.62 16.04 -8.66
CA LEU A 8 -26.31 14.89 -9.25
C LEU A 8 -26.65 13.81 -8.21
N GLY A 9 -26.17 13.91 -6.97
CA GLY A 9 -26.42 12.91 -5.94
C GLY A 9 -25.27 12.75 -4.95
N THR A 10 -25.22 11.58 -4.30
CA THR A 10 -24.20 11.26 -3.30
C THR A 10 -23.36 10.08 -3.78
N ILE A 11 -22.04 10.26 -3.85
CA ILE A 11 -21.07 9.23 -4.19
C ILE A 11 -20.55 8.65 -2.88
N GLN A 12 -20.63 7.33 -2.72
CA GLN A 12 -20.05 6.63 -1.58
C GLN A 12 -18.89 5.74 -2.04
N ILE A 13 -17.71 5.92 -1.45
CA ILE A 13 -16.51 5.16 -1.82
C ILE A 13 -16.04 4.36 -0.61
N ALA A 14 -15.95 3.04 -0.76
CA ALA A 14 -15.44 2.17 0.29
C ALA A 14 -13.95 2.44 0.55
N SER A 15 -13.52 2.42 1.82
CA SER A 15 -12.09 2.52 2.19
C SER A 15 -11.27 1.41 1.52
N GLU A 16 -11.89 0.25 1.37
CA GLU A 16 -11.38 -0.94 0.71
C GLU A 16 -11.13 -0.70 -0.79
N ALA A 17 -11.97 0.11 -1.45
CA ALA A 17 -11.77 0.48 -2.85
C ALA A 17 -10.53 1.37 -3.04
N VAL A 18 -10.32 2.32 -2.11
CA VAL A 18 -9.10 3.14 -2.09
C VAL A 18 -7.87 2.26 -1.85
N ALA A 19 -7.95 1.36 -0.87
CA ALA A 19 -6.84 0.45 -0.54
C ALA A 19 -6.51 -0.48 -1.72
N SER A 20 -7.51 -0.98 -2.44
CA SER A 20 -7.32 -1.77 -3.66
C SER A 20 -6.57 -1.00 -4.76
N LEU A 21 -6.93 0.26 -4.99
CA LEU A 21 -6.26 1.11 -5.97
C LEU A 21 -4.82 1.40 -5.57
N ALA A 22 -4.58 1.69 -4.28
CA ALA A 22 -3.25 1.90 -3.74
C ALA A 22 -2.39 0.63 -3.85
N GLU A 23 -2.94 -0.55 -3.54
CA GLU A 23 -2.26 -1.85 -3.70
C GLU A 23 -1.80 -2.07 -5.15
N GLN A 24 -2.69 -1.86 -6.12
CA GLN A 24 -2.35 -1.99 -7.53
C GLN A 24 -1.24 -1.00 -7.93
N ALA A 25 -1.33 0.25 -7.47
CA ALA A 25 -0.32 1.26 -7.75
C ALA A 25 1.06 0.88 -7.17
N VAL A 26 1.09 0.36 -5.94
CA VAL A 26 2.31 -0.08 -5.26
C VAL A 26 2.95 -1.28 -5.97
N LEU A 27 2.17 -2.31 -6.30
CA LEU A 27 2.69 -3.52 -6.96
C LEU A 27 3.27 -3.25 -8.36
N GLN A 28 2.89 -2.13 -8.98
CA GLN A 28 3.43 -1.68 -10.26
C GLN A 28 4.61 -0.71 -10.12
N SER A 29 5.05 -0.41 -8.89
CA SER A 29 6.16 0.50 -8.64
C SER A 29 7.49 -0.25 -8.63
N TYR A 30 8.49 0.31 -9.30
CA TYR A 30 9.83 -0.29 -9.36
C TYR A 30 10.47 -0.38 -7.97
N GLY A 31 11.16 -1.48 -7.70
CA GLY A 31 11.85 -1.74 -6.43
C GLY A 31 10.93 -2.19 -5.29
N VAL A 32 9.61 -2.28 -5.50
CA VAL A 32 8.69 -2.88 -4.53
C VAL A 32 8.53 -4.37 -4.83
N VAL A 33 8.78 -5.20 -3.83
CA VAL A 33 8.61 -6.65 -3.91
C VAL A 33 7.20 -7.06 -3.47
N GLY A 34 6.63 -6.32 -2.52
CA GLY A 34 5.29 -6.56 -2.03
C GLY A 34 4.93 -5.70 -0.84
N LEU A 35 3.76 -5.98 -0.27
CA LEU A 35 3.24 -5.34 0.93
C LEU A 35 3.56 -6.15 2.18
N ALA A 36 3.81 -5.47 3.29
CA ALA A 36 4.08 -6.06 4.58
C ALA A 36 2.83 -5.98 5.47
N ASP A 37 2.34 -7.13 5.93
CA ASP A 37 1.26 -7.18 6.91
C ASP A 37 1.74 -6.68 8.28
N ARG A 38 1.22 -5.53 8.73
CA ARG A 38 1.44 -5.03 10.10
C ARG A 38 1.00 -6.04 11.17
N ASN A 39 -0.05 -6.82 10.87
CA ASN A 39 -0.66 -7.75 11.82
C ASN A 39 0.05 -9.09 11.97
N ARG A 40 1.03 -9.47 11.13
CA ARG A 40 1.64 -10.82 11.24
C ARG A 40 2.40 -11.01 12.54
N PHE A 41 3.15 -10.01 12.99
CA PHE A 41 3.93 -10.11 14.22
C PHE A 41 3.03 -10.11 15.47
N GLU A 42 2.02 -9.25 15.50
CA GLU A 42 1.08 -9.19 16.61
C GLU A 42 0.05 -10.34 16.63
N ALA A 43 -0.44 -10.79 15.48
CA ALA A 43 -1.37 -11.94 15.38
C ALA A 43 -0.66 -13.25 15.73
N TRP A 44 0.64 -13.39 15.38
CA TRP A 44 1.48 -14.48 15.87
C TRP A 44 1.63 -14.44 17.40
N ARG A 45 1.89 -13.25 17.97
CA ARG A 45 1.98 -13.05 19.42
C ARG A 45 0.67 -13.30 20.18
N ARG A 46 -0.48 -13.08 19.54
CA ARG A 46 -1.82 -13.21 20.16
C ARG A 46 -2.49 -14.57 19.90
N GLY A 47 -1.85 -15.50 19.19
CA GLY A 47 -2.42 -16.83 18.89
C GLY A 47 -3.75 -16.80 18.13
N LEU A 48 -4.14 -15.64 17.59
CA LEU A 48 -5.48 -15.41 17.05
C LEU A 48 -5.48 -15.69 15.56
N ARG A 49 -5.96 -16.87 15.19
CA ARG A 49 -6.43 -17.16 13.84
C ARG A 49 -7.84 -16.58 13.70
N ARG A 50 -8.02 -15.38 13.13
CA ARG A 50 -9.23 -15.07 12.35
C ARG A 50 -9.22 -13.71 11.67
N SER A 51 -9.54 -13.78 10.38
CA SER A 51 -10.56 -12.99 9.68
C SER A 51 -10.57 -11.48 9.91
N GLY A 52 -9.76 -10.77 9.13
CA GLY A 52 -10.06 -9.41 8.71
C GLY A 52 -9.55 -9.25 7.29
N GLN A 53 -10.45 -9.16 6.32
CA GLN A 53 -10.15 -8.91 4.90
C GLN A 53 -9.74 -7.44 4.69
N GLY A 54 -8.75 -6.96 5.45
CA GLY A 54 -8.08 -5.70 5.15
C GLY A 54 -6.97 -5.95 4.14
N HIS A 55 -6.84 -5.08 3.14
CA HIS A 55 -5.72 -5.10 2.21
C HIS A 55 -4.42 -5.07 3.01
N LYS A 56 -3.65 -6.16 2.92
CA LYS A 56 -2.51 -6.44 3.78
C LYS A 56 -1.48 -5.32 3.63
N GLY A 57 -1.23 -4.58 4.70
CA GLY A 57 -0.20 -3.53 4.70
C GLY A 57 -0.61 -2.17 4.09
N ILE A 58 -1.91 -1.90 3.92
CA ILE A 58 -2.40 -0.57 3.52
C ILE A 58 -3.47 -0.10 4.51
N LEU A 59 -3.25 1.06 5.09
CA LEU A 59 -4.25 1.75 5.92
C LEU A 59 -4.72 2.99 5.18
N VAL A 60 -6.03 3.18 5.15
CA VAL A 60 -6.65 4.35 4.53
C VAL A 60 -7.44 5.06 5.61
N GLU A 61 -7.04 6.29 5.89
CA GLU A 61 -7.81 7.21 6.72
C GLU A 61 -8.51 8.21 5.81
N VAL A 62 -9.79 8.43 6.10
CA VAL A 62 -10.66 9.29 5.32
C VAL A 62 -11.08 10.45 6.21
N THR A 63 -10.86 11.66 5.70
CA THR A 63 -11.28 12.91 6.33
C THR A 63 -12.21 13.67 5.39
N GLU A 64 -12.80 14.77 5.85
CA GLU A 64 -13.58 15.66 4.98
C GLU A 64 -12.71 16.35 3.92
N GLU A 65 -11.44 16.61 4.25
CA GLU A 65 -10.51 17.34 3.40
C GLU A 65 -9.87 16.46 2.32
N GLY A 66 -9.87 15.14 2.51
CA GLY A 66 -9.25 14.19 1.58
C GLY A 66 -8.85 12.89 2.24
N VAL A 67 -7.94 12.18 1.57
CA VAL A 67 -7.52 10.83 1.96
C VAL A 67 -6.06 10.81 2.40
N ILE A 68 -5.78 10.11 3.50
CA ILE A 68 -4.43 9.79 3.98
C ILE A 68 -4.21 8.29 3.81
N ILE A 69 -3.06 7.92 3.25
CA ILE A 69 -2.72 6.53 2.93
C ILE A 69 -1.40 6.15 3.59
N ASP A 70 -1.40 5.15 4.47
CA ASP A 70 -0.19 4.56 5.01
C ASP A 70 0.10 3.22 4.33
N LEU A 71 1.31 3.10 3.78
CA LEU A 71 1.78 1.95 3.03
C LEU A 71 2.90 1.26 3.79
N TYR A 72 2.79 -0.06 3.94
CA TYR A 72 3.79 -0.90 4.59
C TYR A 72 4.40 -1.81 3.53
N LEU A 73 5.66 -1.55 3.17
CA LEU A 73 6.30 -2.14 1.99
C LEU A 73 7.47 -3.05 2.34
N VAL A 74 7.70 -4.04 1.47
CA VAL A 74 8.96 -4.78 1.36
C VAL A 74 9.65 -4.34 0.08
N VAL A 75 10.87 -3.85 0.19
CA VAL A 75 11.63 -3.26 -0.92
C VAL A 75 12.76 -4.20 -1.33
N GLU A 76 13.14 -4.17 -2.60
CA GLU A 76 14.26 -4.95 -3.12
C GLU A 76 15.60 -4.39 -2.61
N TYR A 77 16.44 -5.28 -2.08
CA TYR A 77 17.79 -4.95 -1.65
C TYR A 77 18.65 -4.49 -2.85
N GLY A 78 19.52 -3.51 -2.62
CA GLY A 78 20.37 -2.94 -3.68
C GLY A 78 19.73 -1.76 -4.41
N THR A 79 18.49 -1.40 -4.08
CA THR A 79 17.85 -0.17 -4.57
C THR A 79 18.00 0.99 -3.58
N ARG A 80 17.99 2.23 -4.09
CA ARG A 80 17.93 3.42 -3.23
C ARG A 80 16.53 3.56 -2.66
N ILE A 81 16.35 3.19 -1.39
CA ILE A 81 15.05 3.20 -0.70
C ILE A 81 14.35 4.56 -0.83
N SER A 82 15.09 5.67 -0.75
CA SER A 82 14.53 7.02 -0.91
C SER A 82 13.88 7.25 -2.27
N GLU A 83 14.47 6.72 -3.35
CA GLU A 83 13.95 6.84 -4.71
C GLU A 83 12.73 5.94 -4.92
N VAL A 84 12.78 4.71 -4.40
CA VAL A 84 11.63 3.79 -4.42
C VAL A 84 10.46 4.40 -3.67
N ALA A 85 10.67 4.89 -2.44
CA ALA A 85 9.63 5.50 -1.63
C ALA A 85 9.01 6.72 -2.32
N ARG A 86 9.85 7.63 -2.86
CA ARG A 86 9.35 8.80 -3.60
C ARG A 86 8.53 8.40 -4.83
N GLY A 87 9.01 7.42 -5.59
CA GLY A 87 8.31 6.87 -6.75
C GLY A 87 6.94 6.29 -6.38
N VAL A 88 6.87 5.51 -5.30
CA VAL A 88 5.63 4.95 -4.78
C VAL A 88 4.65 6.04 -4.36
N ILE A 89 5.11 7.02 -3.57
CA ILE A 89 4.28 8.16 -3.11
C ILE A 89 3.65 8.87 -4.30
N HIS A 90 4.45 9.22 -5.31
CA HIS A 90 3.98 9.92 -6.50
C HIS A 90 2.97 9.09 -7.30
N ARG A 91 3.26 7.80 -7.50
CA ARG A 91 2.40 6.91 -8.28
C ARG A 91 1.06 6.64 -7.60
N VAL A 92 1.08 6.35 -6.30
CA VAL A 92 -0.13 6.09 -5.51
C VAL A 92 -1.01 7.34 -5.48
N LYS A 93 -0.41 8.50 -5.16
CA LYS A 93 -1.12 9.78 -5.19
C LYS A 93 -1.80 10.01 -6.55
N TYR A 94 -1.04 9.92 -7.64
CA TYR A 94 -1.56 10.13 -8.99
C TYR A 94 -2.72 9.18 -9.34
N ILE A 95 -2.57 7.88 -9.07
CA ILE A 95 -3.59 6.88 -9.45
C ILE A 95 -4.86 7.08 -8.63
N VAL A 96 -4.75 7.30 -7.31
CA VAL A 96 -5.91 7.45 -6.43
C VAL A 96 -6.65 8.76 -6.73
N GLU A 97 -5.94 9.88 -6.87
CA GLU A 97 -6.55 11.18 -7.20
C GLU A 97 -7.24 11.13 -8.57
N LYS A 98 -6.60 10.50 -9.58
CA LYS A 98 -7.18 10.36 -10.92
C LYS A 98 -8.42 9.46 -10.94
N ALA A 99 -8.41 8.38 -10.17
CA ALA A 99 -9.52 7.41 -10.15
C ALA A 99 -10.73 7.92 -9.37
N LEU A 100 -10.50 8.62 -8.25
CA LEU A 100 -11.57 9.00 -7.32
C LEU A 100 -11.97 10.48 -7.44
N GLY A 101 -11.13 11.32 -8.04
CA GLY A 101 -11.36 12.78 -8.11
C GLY A 101 -11.28 13.47 -6.75
N LEU A 102 -10.67 12.82 -5.75
CA LEU A 102 -10.51 13.33 -4.38
C LEU A 102 -9.05 13.64 -4.11
N PRO A 103 -8.75 14.71 -3.33
CA PRO A 103 -7.38 15.03 -2.97
C PRO A 103 -6.78 13.98 -2.03
N VAL A 104 -5.52 13.61 -2.29
CA VAL A 104 -4.70 12.79 -1.40
C VAL A 104 -3.79 13.72 -0.60
N LEU A 105 -4.10 13.83 0.69
CA LEU A 105 -3.43 14.74 1.62
C LEU A 105 -2.01 14.26 1.92
N ALA A 106 -1.85 12.97 2.16
CA ALA A 106 -0.56 12.35 2.45
C ALA A 106 -0.52 10.89 1.99
N VAL A 107 0.69 10.48 1.56
CA VAL A 107 1.03 9.07 1.36
C VAL A 107 2.28 8.80 2.19
N ASN A 108 2.12 8.04 3.27
CA ASN A 108 3.20 7.68 4.17
C ASN A 108 3.73 6.29 3.77
N VAL A 109 5.05 6.16 3.63
CA VAL A 109 5.68 4.90 3.26
C VAL A 109 6.54 4.40 4.40
N HIS A 110 6.18 3.22 4.91
CA HIS A 110 6.90 2.48 5.94
C HIS A 110 7.58 1.28 5.30
N VAL A 111 8.90 1.30 5.19
CA VAL A 111 9.67 0.16 4.71
C VAL A 111 9.94 -0.78 5.88
N GLN A 112 9.31 -1.95 5.85
CA GLN A 112 9.33 -2.92 6.96
C GLN A 112 10.43 -3.97 6.80
N ALA A 113 10.79 -4.30 5.56
CA ALA A 113 11.84 -5.27 5.29
C ALA A 113 12.49 -5.02 3.92
N LEU A 114 13.68 -5.58 3.75
CA LEU A 114 14.36 -5.69 2.47
C LEU A 114 14.41 -7.15 2.05
N ARG A 115 14.12 -7.44 0.77
CA ARG A 115 14.32 -8.77 0.20
C ARG A 115 15.56 -8.77 -0.68
N VAL A 116 16.44 -9.72 -0.43
CA VAL A 116 17.57 -10.00 -1.32
C VAL A 116 17.06 -10.93 -2.42
N SER A 117 16.98 -10.41 -3.65
CA SER A 117 16.81 -11.23 -4.84
C SER A 117 18.19 -11.78 -5.18
N THR A 118 18.47 -13.05 -4.91
CA THR A 118 19.66 -13.69 -5.46
C THR A 118 19.53 -13.74 -6.99
N PRO A 119 20.41 -13.11 -7.77
CA PRO A 119 20.49 -13.41 -9.19
C PRO A 119 21.00 -14.86 -9.30
N ASN A 120 20.33 -15.70 -10.09
CA ASN A 120 20.62 -17.13 -10.23
C ASN A 120 22.13 -17.47 -10.32
N GLY A 121 22.55 -18.54 -9.64
CA GLY A 121 23.80 -19.25 -9.92
C GLY A 121 24.17 -20.32 -8.89
N GLY A 122 23.90 -21.60 -9.21
CA GLY A 122 24.48 -22.75 -8.51
C GLY A 122 23.61 -24.01 -8.52
N GLU A 123 23.71 -24.81 -9.59
CA GLU A 123 23.50 -26.26 -9.50
C GLU A 123 24.43 -26.88 -8.43
N ALA A 124 24.07 -28.10 -8.01
CA ALA A 124 24.81 -29.07 -7.19
C ALA A 124 24.67 -28.98 -5.64
N GLN A 125 23.71 -29.76 -5.13
CA GLN A 125 23.91 -30.66 -3.97
C GLN A 125 22.99 -31.87 -4.21
N ALA A 126 23.36 -33.13 -4.07
CA ALA A 126 24.61 -33.89 -4.08
C ALA A 126 24.16 -35.35 -4.40
#